data_AF-A0A7X6Z4T5-F1
#
_entry.id   AF-A0A7X6Z4T5-F1
#
_cell.length_a   1.000
_cell.length_b   1.000
_cell.length_c   1.000
_cell.angle_alpha   90.00
_cell.angle_beta   90.00
_cell.angle_gamma   90.00
#
_symmetry.space_group_name_H-M   'P 1'
#
loop_
_entity.id
_entity.type
_entity.pdbx_description
1 polymer ?
#
loop_
_entity_poly.entity_id
_entity_poly.type
_entity_poly.pdbx_seq_one_letter_code
_entity_poly.pdbx_strand_id
1 'polypeptide(L)'
;MKRNRFRPLFTLVLLIVVAAIALTACKPVKEPEPTKTETVTVPTTEPAVTESEAAQERIFQDSAGRDVILPARLTHMVPSGPLAQIVLFTVAPDLIGAVAHPVTGTQLKLLGEGLGDLPSVGQLYGKGDGFNLEAALTANTQVIVDIGEAKASIKEDLDEITEQINLPTVFIEATFTSMPRAFRDLGQLVGNSERTDLLASYCEQWLALSEKAKESIPEAERISVYWAMGEAGLNTNAVGSFHSELLDYVPVINVADVEAANRGGGSEVSMEQIIGWQPDYILVD
;
A
#
# COMPACT_ATOMS: atom_id res chain seq x y z
N MET A 1 -6.51 -25.50 60.78
CA MET A 1 -7.22 -26.66 61.38
C MET A 1 -7.53 -27.68 60.28
N LYS A 2 -7.00 -28.91 60.44
CA LYS A 2 -7.46 -30.25 59.95
C LYS A 2 -8.35 -30.32 58.69
N ARG A 3 -8.17 -31.22 57.70
CA ARG A 3 -7.20 -32.30 57.36
C ARG A 3 -7.67 -32.90 56.01
N ASN A 4 -6.73 -33.19 55.10
CA ASN A 4 -6.48 -34.48 54.39
C ASN A 4 -7.64 -35.21 53.65
N ARG A 5 -7.47 -35.94 52.53
CA ARG A 5 -6.34 -36.67 51.93
C ARG A 5 -6.84 -37.34 50.62
N PHE A 6 -5.92 -37.63 49.68
CA PHE A 6 -5.73 -38.88 48.91
C PHE A 6 -5.32 -38.67 47.44
N ARG A 7 -4.00 -38.76 47.19
CA ARG A 7 -3.36 -39.47 46.05
C ARG A 7 -2.94 -40.87 46.62
N PRO A 8 -2.46 -41.91 45.88
CA PRO A 8 -1.71 -41.84 44.60
C PRO A 8 -1.81 -43.07 43.63
N LEU A 9 -1.23 -42.90 42.43
CA LEU A 9 -0.28 -43.80 41.72
C LEU A 9 -0.43 -45.34 41.88
N PHE A 10 -0.71 -46.07 40.78
CA PHE A 10 -0.33 -47.49 40.60
C PHE A 10 -0.17 -47.85 39.10
N THR A 11 1.03 -48.34 38.72
CA THR A 11 1.33 -49.43 37.74
C THR A 11 0.78 -49.32 36.30
N LEU A 12 1.53 -49.14 35.21
CA LEU A 12 2.67 -49.92 34.66
C LEU A 12 2.49 -51.45 34.73
N VAL A 13 2.60 -52.09 33.54
CA VAL A 13 2.77 -53.53 33.24
C VAL A 13 1.49 -54.34 32.99
N LEU A 14 1.37 -54.86 31.76
CA LEU A 14 1.05 -56.26 31.36
C LEU A 14 0.21 -56.27 30.05
N LEU A 15 0.78 -56.31 28.84
CA LEU A 15 1.24 -57.51 28.10
C LEU A 15 0.15 -58.60 27.96
N ILE A 16 -0.09 -59.03 26.71
CA ILE A 16 -0.50 -60.40 26.26
C ILE A 16 -1.93 -60.60 25.70
N VAL A 17 -1.96 -60.88 24.38
CA VAL A 17 -2.83 -61.81 23.61
C VAL A 17 -4.17 -61.32 23.07
N VAL A 18 -4.22 -61.17 21.73
CA VAL A 18 -5.11 -61.85 20.74
C VAL A 18 -4.42 -61.70 19.35
N ALA A 19 -3.46 -62.54 18.91
CA ALA A 19 -3.60 -63.73 18.02
C ALA A 19 -4.86 -63.76 17.13
N ALA A 20 -4.90 -64.01 15.81
CA ALA A 20 -4.01 -64.57 14.79
C ALA A 20 -4.60 -64.18 13.39
N ILE A 21 -3.85 -64.21 12.28
CA ILE A 21 -3.92 -65.20 11.16
C ILE A 21 -2.78 -64.80 10.18
N ALA A 22 -1.69 -65.58 10.01
CA ALA A 22 -1.44 -66.64 9.00
C ALA A 22 -1.36 -66.10 7.54
N LEU A 23 -0.41 -66.40 6.62
CA LEU A 23 0.59 -67.47 6.42
C LEU A 23 1.56 -67.12 5.24
N THR A 24 2.81 -67.64 5.30
CA THR A 24 3.70 -68.14 4.19
C THR A 24 4.35 -67.14 3.19
N ALA A 25 5.62 -67.22 2.74
CA ALA A 25 6.60 -68.32 2.64
C ALA A 25 8.10 -67.87 2.50
N CYS A 26 9.01 -68.64 3.13
CA CYS A 26 10.36 -69.17 2.73
C CYS A 26 11.16 -68.51 1.57
N LYS A 27 12.51 -68.34 1.56
CA LYS A 27 13.68 -69.07 2.15
C LYS A 27 15.00 -68.29 1.81
N PRO A 28 16.23 -68.74 2.20
CA PRO A 28 17.36 -67.90 2.65
C PRO A 28 18.59 -67.92 1.70
N VAL A 29 19.72 -67.27 2.09
CA VAL A 29 21.10 -67.84 2.06
C VAL A 29 22.17 -66.78 2.50
N LYS A 30 22.79 -67.07 3.65
CA LYS A 30 24.24 -67.17 3.97
C LYS A 30 25.18 -65.95 3.85
N GLU A 31 25.70 -65.55 5.01
CA GLU A 31 26.89 -64.72 5.30
C GLU A 31 28.21 -65.47 4.98
N PRO A 32 29.35 -64.78 4.71
CA PRO A 32 30.20 -64.30 5.82
C PRO A 32 31.00 -62.98 5.59
N GLU A 33 31.41 -62.40 6.73
CA GLU A 33 32.43 -61.37 7.05
C GLU A 33 33.86 -61.61 6.46
N PRO A 34 34.93 -60.75 6.62
CA PRO A 34 35.05 -59.43 7.31
C PRO A 34 36.03 -58.36 6.67
N THR A 35 36.11 -57.19 7.33
CA THR A 35 37.26 -56.23 7.48
C THR A 35 37.69 -55.27 6.33
N LYS A 36 37.44 -53.96 6.52
CA LYS A 36 38.44 -52.95 6.97
C LYS A 36 37.86 -51.54 7.08
N THR A 37 37.97 -51.01 8.29
CA THR A 37 38.29 -49.64 8.74
C THR A 37 38.15 -48.49 7.75
N GLU A 38 37.33 -47.48 8.09
CA GLU A 38 37.82 -46.11 8.32
C GLU A 38 36.74 -45.22 8.95
N THR A 39 37.13 -44.56 10.03
CA THR A 39 36.37 -43.54 10.74
C THR A 39 36.27 -42.31 9.85
N VAL A 40 35.08 -41.98 9.36
CA VAL A 40 34.84 -40.69 8.69
C VAL A 40 33.89 -39.87 9.55
N THR A 41 34.47 -38.83 10.13
CA THR A 41 33.80 -37.68 10.75
C THR A 41 32.75 -37.09 9.83
N VAL A 42 31.52 -36.93 10.33
CA VAL A 42 30.44 -36.20 9.67
C VAL A 42 30.69 -34.70 9.81
N PRO A 43 30.78 -33.92 8.72
CA PRO A 43 30.51 -32.49 8.77
C PRO A 43 29.03 -32.27 8.47
N THR A 44 28.30 -31.79 9.48
CA THR A 44 27.00 -31.14 9.33
C THR A 44 27.14 -30.03 8.30
N THR A 45 26.53 -30.20 7.13
CA THR A 45 26.46 -29.16 6.09
C THR A 45 25.11 -28.46 6.24
N GLU A 46 25.14 -27.36 6.97
CA GLU A 46 24.10 -26.33 6.97
C GLU A 46 24.04 -25.74 5.55
N PRO A 47 22.87 -25.64 4.89
CA PRO A 47 22.82 -25.08 3.55
C PRO A 47 23.11 -23.58 3.64
N ALA A 48 24.29 -23.20 3.14
CA ALA A 48 24.66 -21.82 2.88
C ALA A 48 23.68 -21.24 1.85
N VAL A 49 22.78 -20.37 2.31
CA VAL A 49 21.99 -19.50 1.44
C VAL A 49 23.00 -18.59 0.75
N THR A 50 23.08 -18.72 -0.57
CA THR A 50 24.02 -17.98 -1.40
C THR A 50 23.55 -16.52 -1.46
N GLU A 51 24.33 -15.58 -0.91
CA GLU A 51 24.14 -14.11 -0.94
C GLU A 51 24.19 -13.48 -2.36
N SER A 52 24.04 -14.26 -3.43
CA SER A 52 24.31 -13.84 -4.82
C SER A 52 23.04 -13.62 -5.66
N GLU A 53 21.93 -13.21 -5.04
CA GLU A 53 20.76 -12.64 -5.74
C GLU A 53 20.51 -11.16 -5.34
N ALA A 54 21.32 -10.59 -4.43
CA ALA A 54 21.04 -9.34 -3.73
C ALA A 54 21.59 -8.05 -4.37
N ALA A 55 22.10 -8.08 -5.60
CA ALA A 55 22.81 -6.90 -6.16
C ALA A 55 22.56 -6.66 -7.66
N GLN A 56 21.40 -7.05 -8.19
CA GLN A 56 20.98 -6.55 -9.49
C GLN A 56 20.17 -5.27 -9.27
N GLU A 57 20.62 -4.18 -9.87
CA GLU A 57 19.87 -2.94 -9.95
C GLU A 57 19.06 -2.92 -11.24
N ARG A 58 17.96 -2.17 -11.25
CA ARG A 58 17.17 -1.87 -12.44
C ARG A 58 16.89 -0.37 -12.49
N ILE A 59 16.69 0.13 -13.69
CA ILE A 59 16.24 1.50 -13.91
C ILE A 59 14.72 1.48 -14.01
N PHE A 60 14.07 2.37 -13.27
CA PHE A 60 12.66 2.66 -13.38
C PHE A 60 12.50 4.10 -13.85
N GLN A 61 11.79 4.31 -14.96
CA GLN A 61 11.44 5.65 -15.40
C GLN A 61 10.15 6.08 -14.72
N ASP A 62 10.20 7.13 -13.93
CA ASP A 62 9.05 7.66 -13.21
C ASP A 62 8.15 8.54 -14.10
N SER A 63 6.98 8.95 -13.59
CA SER A 63 6.03 9.76 -14.39
C SER A 63 6.55 11.17 -14.71
N ALA A 64 7.60 11.65 -14.02
CA ALA A 64 8.30 12.89 -14.33
C ALA A 64 9.41 12.71 -15.39
N GLY A 65 9.57 11.50 -15.93
CA GLY A 65 10.58 11.16 -16.94
C GLY A 65 11.99 11.06 -16.36
N ARG A 66 12.12 10.80 -15.06
CA ARG A 66 13.41 10.58 -14.39
C ARG A 66 13.75 9.10 -14.35
N ASP A 67 15.02 8.78 -14.59
CA ASP A 67 15.54 7.42 -14.48
C ASP A 67 16.02 7.19 -13.04
N VAL A 68 15.28 6.37 -12.29
CA VAL A 68 15.55 6.06 -10.88
C VAL A 68 16.16 4.66 -10.78
N ILE A 69 17.34 4.57 -10.17
CA ILE A 69 18.02 3.29 -9.92
C ILE A 69 17.40 2.65 -8.67
N LEU A 70 16.88 1.44 -8.83
CA LEU A 70 16.22 0.67 -7.78
C LEU A 70 16.81 -0.74 -7.69
N PRO A 71 16.69 -1.42 -6.55
CA PRO A 71 16.92 -2.86 -6.48
C PRO A 71 16.04 -3.62 -7.48
N ALA A 72 16.54 -4.75 -8.00
CA ALA A 72 15.79 -5.59 -8.94
C ALA A 72 14.43 -6.03 -8.38
N ARG A 73 14.35 -6.24 -7.06
CA ARG A 73 13.11 -6.52 -6.34
C ARG A 73 12.98 -5.60 -5.13
N LEU A 74 11.83 -4.95 -5.02
CA LEU A 74 11.46 -4.16 -3.86
C LEU A 74 10.89 -5.07 -2.76
N THR A 75 11.25 -4.74 -1.53
CA THR A 75 10.81 -5.38 -0.29
C THR A 75 10.29 -4.35 0.71
N HIS A 76 10.79 -3.10 0.66
CA HIS A 76 10.42 -2.02 1.57
C HIS A 76 10.27 -0.69 0.81
N MET A 77 9.05 -0.17 0.77
CA MET A 77 8.68 1.13 0.23
C MET A 77 8.02 1.97 1.31
N VAL A 78 8.12 3.29 1.17
CA VAL A 78 7.48 4.24 2.08
C VAL A 78 6.68 5.26 1.26
N PRO A 79 5.42 5.56 1.62
CA PRO A 79 4.66 6.61 0.96
C PRO A 79 5.21 8.00 1.29
N SER A 80 5.17 8.92 0.33
CA SER A 80 5.50 10.33 0.54
C SER A 80 4.51 11.07 1.45
N GLY A 81 3.29 10.55 1.62
CA GLY A 81 2.19 11.21 2.29
C GLY A 81 0.88 10.41 2.25
N PRO A 82 -0.24 11.00 2.72
CA PRO A 82 -1.51 10.28 2.91
C PRO A 82 -2.11 9.69 1.63
N LEU A 83 -2.03 10.43 0.51
CA LEU A 83 -2.53 9.97 -0.79
C LEU A 83 -1.74 8.74 -1.27
N ALA A 84 -0.41 8.84 -1.28
CA ALA A 84 0.46 7.72 -1.63
C ALA A 84 0.21 6.51 -0.73
N GLN A 85 0.02 6.72 0.57
CA GLN A 85 -0.28 5.65 1.53
C GLN A 85 -1.56 4.88 1.14
N ILE A 86 -2.67 5.58 0.90
CA ILE A 86 -3.95 4.93 0.58
C ILE A 86 -3.84 4.16 -0.74
N VAL A 87 -3.17 4.71 -1.75
CA VAL A 87 -2.99 4.02 -3.04
C VAL A 87 -2.12 2.77 -2.86
N LEU A 88 -0.98 2.87 -2.17
CA LEU A 88 -0.07 1.75 -1.97
C LEU A 88 -0.70 0.60 -1.16
N PHE A 89 -1.60 0.90 -0.21
CA PHE A 89 -2.37 -0.13 0.49
C PHE A 89 -3.18 -1.02 -0.46
N THR A 90 -3.62 -0.49 -1.60
CA THR A 90 -4.39 -1.27 -2.58
C THR A 90 -3.53 -2.09 -3.53
N VAL A 91 -2.25 -1.72 -3.67
CA VAL A 91 -1.29 -2.27 -4.64
C VAL A 91 -0.41 -3.34 -4.01
N ALA A 92 0.33 -3.00 -2.96
CA ALA A 92 1.35 -3.86 -2.37
C ALA A 92 1.52 -3.55 -0.87
N PRO A 93 0.49 -3.81 -0.04
CA PRO A 93 0.55 -3.52 1.39
C PRO A 93 1.70 -4.25 2.11
N ASP A 94 2.08 -5.43 1.63
CA ASP A 94 3.18 -6.24 2.19
C ASP A 94 4.58 -5.63 1.98
N LEU A 95 4.71 -4.66 1.05
CA LEU A 95 5.96 -3.97 0.78
C LEU A 95 6.11 -2.67 1.59
N ILE A 96 5.12 -2.29 2.40
CA ILE A 96 5.15 -1.02 3.13
C ILE A 96 5.96 -1.17 4.41
N GLY A 97 7.09 -0.45 4.50
CA GLY A 97 7.97 -0.46 5.67
C GLY A 97 7.55 0.56 6.75
N ALA A 98 6.87 1.63 6.35
CA ALA A 98 6.37 2.68 7.23
C ALA A 98 5.15 3.37 6.62
N VAL A 99 4.31 3.98 7.44
CA VAL A 99 3.09 4.69 7.00
C VAL A 99 3.27 6.21 7.10
N ALA A 100 2.61 6.98 6.24
CA ALA A 100 2.58 8.44 6.37
C ALA A 100 1.88 8.86 7.67
N HIS A 101 0.74 8.24 7.98
CA HIS A 101 0.02 8.43 9.24
C HIS A 101 -0.40 7.10 9.88
N PRO A 102 -0.49 7.04 11.23
CA PRO A 102 -0.91 5.84 11.93
C PRO A 102 -2.27 5.33 11.43
N VAL A 103 -2.33 4.03 11.16
CA VAL A 103 -3.58 3.39 10.72
C VAL A 103 -4.50 3.21 11.92
N THR A 104 -5.69 3.80 11.86
CA THR A 104 -6.67 3.72 12.93
C THR A 104 -7.27 2.32 13.05
N GLY A 105 -7.80 1.98 14.24
CA GLY A 105 -8.49 0.70 14.45
C GLY A 105 -9.70 0.47 13.54
N THR A 106 -10.34 1.53 13.02
CA THR A 106 -11.40 1.41 12.02
C THR A 106 -10.84 1.07 10.64
N GLN A 107 -9.72 1.69 10.25
CA GLN A 107 -9.05 1.40 8.98
C GLN A 107 -8.47 -0.03 8.96
N LEU A 108 -7.91 -0.52 10.07
CA LEU A 108 -7.37 -1.89 10.14
C LEU A 108 -8.42 -2.98 9.86
N LYS A 109 -9.69 -2.72 10.17
CA LYS A 109 -10.79 -3.64 9.82
C LYS A 109 -10.99 -3.80 8.31
N LEU A 110 -10.49 -2.86 7.51
CA LEU A 110 -10.57 -2.84 6.05
C LEU A 110 -9.25 -3.27 5.39
N LEU A 111 -8.11 -2.98 6.01
CA LEU A 111 -6.78 -3.11 5.41
C LEU A 111 -6.05 -4.41 5.76
N GLY A 112 -6.49 -5.13 6.80
CA GLY A 112 -5.83 -6.33 7.30
C GLY A 112 -4.87 -6.05 8.46
N GLU A 113 -4.27 -7.12 8.99
CA GLU A 113 -3.34 -7.06 10.13
C GLU A 113 -1.94 -6.61 9.68
N GLY A 114 -1.09 -6.18 10.63
CA GLY A 114 0.33 -5.82 10.39
C GLY A 114 0.59 -4.35 10.08
N LEU A 115 -0.27 -3.67 9.32
CA LEU A 115 -0.06 -2.24 8.98
C LEU A 115 -0.17 -1.29 10.19
N GLY A 116 -0.84 -1.73 11.27
CA GLY A 116 -1.04 -0.93 12.48
C GLY A 116 0.21 -0.82 13.36
N ASP A 117 1.18 -1.71 13.19
CA ASP A 117 2.41 -1.76 13.98
C ASP A 117 3.58 -1.01 13.31
N LEU A 118 3.37 -0.52 12.08
CA LEU A 118 4.40 0.18 11.31
C LEU A 118 4.66 1.59 11.86
N PRO A 119 5.92 2.07 11.83
CA PRO A 119 6.25 3.42 12.25
C PRO A 119 5.63 4.46 11.31
N SER A 120 5.41 5.67 11.82
CA SER A 120 4.89 6.80 11.04
C SER A 120 6.03 7.70 10.56
N VAL A 121 6.03 8.06 9.28
CA VAL A 121 7.03 8.97 8.67
C VAL A 121 6.50 10.37 8.39
N GLY A 122 5.19 10.63 8.49
CA GLY A 122 4.63 11.93 8.16
C GLY A 122 4.50 12.12 6.65
N GLN A 123 4.76 13.33 6.17
CA GLN A 123 4.59 13.68 4.76
C GLN A 123 5.70 14.60 4.24
N LEU A 124 6.10 14.41 2.98
CA LEU A 124 7.10 15.24 2.30
C LEU A 124 6.57 16.65 2.00
N TYR A 125 5.28 16.75 1.65
CA TYR A 125 4.65 18.00 1.23
C TYR A 125 3.53 18.42 2.16
N GLY A 126 3.28 19.74 2.26
CA GLY A 126 2.13 20.29 2.99
C GLY A 126 2.42 20.68 4.45
N LYS A 127 1.35 20.89 5.22
CA LYS A 127 1.43 21.31 6.64
C LYS A 127 1.46 20.11 7.58
N GLY A 128 2.41 20.06 8.50
CA GLY A 128 2.53 19.02 9.52
C GLY A 128 3.92 19.06 10.17
N ASP A 129 4.27 18.02 10.92
CA ASP A 129 5.59 17.89 11.58
C ASP A 129 6.75 17.59 10.59
N GLY A 130 6.44 17.54 9.29
CA GLY A 130 7.38 17.21 8.21
C GLY A 130 7.57 15.70 8.03
N PHE A 131 8.54 15.35 7.18
CA PHE A 131 8.90 13.96 6.91
C PHE A 131 10.01 13.49 7.86
N ASN A 132 9.76 12.42 8.60
CA ASN A 132 10.71 11.82 9.53
C ASN A 132 11.65 10.86 8.79
N LEU A 133 12.79 11.39 8.33
CA LEU A 133 13.82 10.63 7.62
C LEU A 133 14.43 9.50 8.48
N GLU A 134 14.61 9.72 9.78
CA GLU A 134 15.18 8.70 10.67
C GLU A 134 14.26 7.47 10.77
N ALA A 135 12.95 7.69 10.86
CA ALA A 135 11.96 6.61 10.84
C ALA A 135 11.96 5.88 9.49
N ALA A 136 12.06 6.60 8.37
CA ALA A 136 12.15 6.00 7.05
C ALA A 136 13.42 5.14 6.88
N LEU A 137 14.58 5.61 7.35
CA LEU A 137 15.82 4.84 7.30
C LEU A 137 15.76 3.59 8.18
N THR A 138 15.17 3.70 9.38
CA THR A 138 14.97 2.57 10.30
C THR A 138 14.03 1.51 9.73
N ALA A 139 13.11 1.90 8.85
CA ALA A 139 12.22 1.01 8.13
C ALA A 139 12.87 0.28 6.93
N ASN A 140 14.20 0.38 6.76
CA ASN A 140 14.95 -0.19 5.64
C ASN A 140 14.41 0.25 4.26
N THR A 141 13.94 1.51 4.16
CA THR A 141 13.33 2.04 2.95
C THR A 141 14.25 1.90 1.74
N GLN A 142 13.76 1.27 0.67
CA GLN A 142 14.46 1.16 -0.60
C GLN A 142 14.01 2.23 -1.60
N VAL A 143 12.78 2.72 -1.45
CA VAL A 143 12.23 3.80 -2.27
C VAL A 143 11.11 4.53 -1.53
N ILE A 144 11.07 5.85 -1.67
CA ILE A 144 9.92 6.67 -1.29
C ILE A 144 9.07 6.89 -2.53
N VAL A 145 7.78 6.58 -2.45
CA VAL A 145 6.86 6.70 -3.58
C VAL A 145 5.96 7.90 -3.36
N ASP A 146 6.10 8.89 -4.23
CA ASP A 146 5.22 10.03 -4.32
C ASP A 146 4.13 9.81 -5.37
N ILE A 147 2.90 10.19 -5.03
CA ILE A 147 1.72 9.97 -5.86
C ILE A 147 0.87 11.22 -5.82
N GLY A 148 0.57 11.79 -6.99
CA GLY A 148 -0.31 12.96 -7.09
C GLY A 148 -0.25 13.66 -8.44
N GLU A 149 -0.66 14.92 -8.45
CA GLU A 149 -0.64 15.78 -9.63
C GLU A 149 0.78 16.26 -9.96
N ALA A 150 1.15 16.18 -11.23
CA ALA A 150 2.43 16.68 -11.71
C ALA A 150 2.47 18.22 -11.63
N LYS A 151 3.47 18.76 -10.93
CA LYS A 151 3.79 20.19 -10.93
C LYS A 151 4.89 20.46 -11.94
N ALA A 152 4.97 21.70 -12.43
CA ALA A 152 6.05 22.09 -13.33
C ALA A 152 7.46 21.89 -12.73
N SER A 153 7.59 21.96 -11.40
CA SER A 153 8.84 21.76 -10.65
C SER A 153 9.06 20.34 -10.14
N ILE A 154 8.15 19.39 -10.41
CA ILE A 154 8.16 18.08 -9.72
C ILE A 154 9.47 17.31 -9.91
N LYS A 155 10.09 17.48 -11.08
CA LYS A 155 11.37 16.85 -11.42
C LYS A 155 12.48 17.42 -10.55
N GLU A 156 12.65 18.73 -10.56
CA GLU A 156 13.68 19.43 -9.79
C GLU A 156 13.46 19.24 -8.28
N ASP A 157 12.22 19.37 -7.80
CA ASP A 157 11.86 19.21 -6.40
C ASP A 157 12.24 17.80 -5.89
N LEU A 158 11.94 16.75 -6.65
CA LEU A 158 12.26 15.39 -6.25
C LEU A 158 13.74 15.03 -6.43
N ASP A 159 14.45 15.64 -7.38
CA ASP A 159 15.90 15.48 -7.50
C ASP A 159 16.59 16.08 -6.28
N GLU A 160 16.22 17.30 -5.88
CA GLU A 160 16.72 17.94 -4.65
C GLU A 160 16.39 17.12 -3.40
N ILE A 161 15.16 16.62 -3.27
CA ILE A 161 14.76 15.77 -2.15
C ILE A 161 15.62 14.49 -2.12
N THR A 162 15.78 13.81 -3.26
CA THR A 162 16.58 12.57 -3.37
C THR A 162 18.01 12.80 -2.93
N GLU A 163 18.63 13.90 -3.38
CA GLU A 163 20.00 14.27 -2.98
C GLU A 163 20.12 14.57 -1.49
N GLN A 164 19.14 15.28 -0.92
CA GLN A 164 19.14 15.66 0.50
C GLN A 164 18.99 14.46 1.44
N ILE A 165 18.10 13.52 1.10
CA ILE A 165 17.77 12.38 1.97
C ILE A 165 18.59 11.13 1.65
N ASN A 166 19.25 11.10 0.49
CA ASN A 166 20.04 9.98 -0.01
C ASN A 166 19.26 8.65 -0.06
N LEU A 167 17.99 8.73 -0.48
CA LEU A 167 17.11 7.59 -0.75
C LEU A 167 16.41 7.79 -2.10
N PRO A 168 16.24 6.75 -2.93
CA PRO A 168 15.50 6.85 -4.17
C PRO A 168 14.07 7.38 -3.94
N THR A 169 13.66 8.37 -4.72
CA THR A 169 12.27 8.83 -4.78
C THR A 169 11.70 8.59 -6.16
N VAL A 170 10.46 8.12 -6.22
CA VAL A 170 9.75 7.86 -7.48
C VAL A 170 8.46 8.67 -7.49
N PHE A 171 8.20 9.38 -8.59
CA PHE A 171 6.92 10.04 -8.81
C PHE A 171 5.99 9.19 -9.67
N ILE A 172 4.76 8.99 -9.21
CA ILE A 172 3.67 8.41 -10.00
C ILE A 172 2.57 9.45 -10.16
N GLU A 173 2.35 9.89 -11.39
CA GLU A 173 1.31 10.87 -11.70
C GLU A 173 -0.07 10.23 -11.58
N ALA A 174 -0.89 10.76 -10.67
CA ALA A 174 -2.23 10.29 -10.38
C ALA A 174 -3.20 11.47 -10.26
N THR A 175 -3.92 11.72 -11.36
CA THR A 175 -5.16 12.51 -11.44
C THR A 175 -6.34 11.57 -11.64
N PHE A 176 -7.56 12.10 -11.63
CA PHE A 176 -8.77 11.31 -11.83
C PHE A 176 -8.70 10.48 -13.13
N THR A 177 -8.20 11.08 -14.22
CA THR A 177 -8.08 10.41 -15.52
C THR A 177 -6.78 9.62 -15.69
N SER A 178 -5.69 10.00 -15.03
CA SER A 178 -4.43 9.26 -15.15
C SER A 178 -4.36 8.03 -14.25
N MET A 179 -5.30 7.86 -13.30
CA MET A 179 -5.30 6.76 -12.34
C MET A 179 -5.12 5.35 -12.95
N PRO A 180 -5.73 4.99 -14.11
CA PRO A 180 -5.43 3.71 -14.76
C PRO A 180 -3.96 3.53 -15.13
N ARG A 181 -3.32 4.60 -15.64
CA ARG A 181 -1.88 4.58 -15.93
C ARG A 181 -1.07 4.52 -14.65
N ALA A 182 -1.44 5.30 -13.62
CA ALA A 182 -0.78 5.28 -12.32
C ALA A 182 -0.70 3.85 -11.74
N PHE A 183 -1.80 3.10 -11.80
CA PHE A 183 -1.79 1.70 -11.35
C PHE A 183 -0.86 0.82 -12.20
N ARG A 184 -0.84 0.95 -13.51
CA ARG A 184 0.09 0.19 -14.37
C ARG A 184 1.55 0.52 -14.09
N ASP A 185 1.86 1.80 -13.90
CA ASP A 185 3.20 2.27 -13.54
C ASP A 185 3.61 1.73 -12.15
N LEU A 186 2.68 1.69 -11.19
CA LEU A 186 2.89 1.04 -9.89
C LEU A 186 3.12 -0.47 -10.02
N GLY A 187 2.41 -1.15 -10.92
CA GLY A 187 2.61 -2.57 -11.21
C GLY A 187 4.02 -2.87 -11.73
N GLN A 188 4.54 -2.00 -12.60
CA GLN A 188 5.94 -2.05 -13.05
C GLN A 188 6.91 -1.74 -11.91
N LEU A 189 6.59 -0.77 -11.05
CA LEU A 189 7.40 -0.41 -9.89
C LEU A 189 7.53 -1.59 -8.91
N VAL A 190 6.43 -2.27 -8.59
CA VAL A 190 6.45 -3.40 -7.63
C VAL A 190 6.83 -4.73 -8.28
N GLY A 191 6.89 -4.79 -9.61
CA GLY A 191 7.18 -6.02 -10.36
C GLY A 191 6.04 -7.04 -10.35
N ASN A 192 4.81 -6.61 -10.03
CA ASN A 192 3.61 -7.43 -10.04
C ASN A 192 2.45 -6.64 -10.65
N SER A 193 2.07 -6.98 -11.89
CA SER A 193 1.00 -6.27 -12.60
C SER A 193 -0.38 -6.88 -12.40
N GLU A 194 -0.53 -8.11 -11.87
CA GLU A 194 -1.82 -8.80 -11.84
C GLU A 194 -2.88 -8.02 -11.07
N ARG A 195 -2.51 -7.57 -9.85
CA ARG A 195 -3.39 -6.76 -9.01
C ARG A 195 -3.62 -5.37 -9.59
N THR A 196 -2.58 -4.74 -10.10
CA THR A 196 -2.66 -3.36 -10.58
C THR A 196 -3.38 -3.24 -11.92
N ASP A 197 -3.29 -4.23 -12.79
CA ASP A 197 -4.02 -4.27 -14.06
C ASP A 197 -5.53 -4.39 -13.79
N LEU A 198 -5.94 -5.17 -12.77
CA LEU A 198 -7.33 -5.22 -12.32
C LEU A 198 -7.81 -3.84 -11.82
N LEU A 199 -7.00 -3.16 -11.02
CA LEU A 199 -7.33 -1.82 -10.51
C LEU A 199 -7.39 -0.79 -11.64
N ALA A 200 -6.46 -0.84 -12.59
CA ALA A 200 -6.45 0.01 -13.77
C ALA A 200 -7.73 -0.19 -14.61
N SER A 201 -8.10 -1.43 -14.90
CA SER A 201 -9.33 -1.74 -15.63
C SER A 201 -10.59 -1.37 -14.85
N TYR A 202 -10.56 -1.40 -13.52
CA TYR A 202 -11.66 -0.88 -12.70
C TYR A 202 -11.80 0.64 -12.88
N CYS A 203 -10.71 1.39 -12.80
CA CYS A 203 -10.73 2.84 -13.04
C CYS A 203 -11.22 3.18 -14.45
N GLU A 204 -10.79 2.45 -15.48
CA GLU A 204 -11.24 2.65 -16.87
C GLU A 204 -12.76 2.49 -17.02
N GLN A 205 -13.36 1.51 -16.34
CA GLN A 205 -14.80 1.32 -16.35
C GLN A 205 -15.55 2.52 -15.74
N TRP A 206 -15.03 3.10 -14.66
CA TRP A 206 -15.64 4.27 -14.03
C TRP A 206 -15.46 5.53 -14.84
N LEU A 207 -14.32 5.71 -15.50
CA LEU A 207 -14.10 6.82 -16.44
C LEU A 207 -15.08 6.73 -17.61
N ALA A 208 -15.27 5.55 -18.20
CA ALA A 208 -16.26 5.35 -19.27
C ALA A 208 -17.70 5.59 -18.80
N LEU A 209 -18.03 5.21 -17.56
CA LEU A 209 -19.34 5.50 -16.97
C LEU A 209 -19.56 7.01 -16.78
N SER A 210 -18.53 7.70 -16.29
CA SER A 210 -18.52 9.16 -16.10
C SER A 210 -18.75 9.90 -17.42
N GLU A 211 -18.02 9.53 -18.47
CA GLU A 211 -18.17 10.09 -19.82
C GLU A 211 -19.60 9.90 -20.33
N LYS A 212 -20.11 8.67 -20.28
CA LYS A 212 -21.48 8.35 -20.68
C LYS A 212 -22.52 9.14 -19.90
N ALA A 213 -22.33 9.32 -18.60
CA ALA A 213 -23.23 10.10 -17.76
C ALA A 213 -23.25 11.58 -18.19
N LYS A 214 -22.07 12.17 -18.46
CA LYS A 214 -21.95 13.55 -18.94
C LYS A 214 -22.52 13.78 -20.32
N GLU A 215 -22.43 12.80 -21.22
CA GLU A 215 -23.07 12.85 -22.54
C GLU A 215 -24.60 12.77 -22.43
N SER A 216 -25.11 11.98 -21.48
CA SER A 216 -26.55 11.76 -21.31
C SER A 216 -27.29 12.92 -20.65
N ILE A 217 -26.60 13.78 -19.89
CA ILE A 217 -27.18 14.90 -19.15
C ILE A 217 -26.58 16.22 -19.68
N PRO A 218 -27.34 16.97 -20.50
CA PRO A 218 -26.92 18.27 -21.03
C PRO A 218 -26.58 19.25 -19.90
N GLU A 219 -25.65 20.17 -20.16
CA GLU A 219 -25.19 21.15 -19.17
C GLU A 219 -26.34 21.97 -18.54
N ALA A 220 -27.35 22.34 -19.33
CA ALA A 220 -28.52 23.09 -18.87
C ALA A 220 -29.43 22.31 -17.89
N GLU A 221 -29.26 20.99 -17.79
CA GLU A 221 -30.02 20.12 -16.89
C GLU A 221 -29.20 19.63 -15.70
N ARG A 222 -27.92 20.01 -15.62
CA ARG A 222 -27.04 19.58 -14.52
C ARG A 222 -27.40 20.33 -13.23
N ILE A 223 -27.45 19.58 -12.15
CA ILE A 223 -27.65 20.13 -10.80
C ILE A 223 -26.39 20.86 -10.34
N SER A 224 -26.59 21.93 -9.60
CA SER A 224 -25.53 22.70 -8.97
C SER A 224 -25.23 22.18 -7.57
N VAL A 225 -23.95 22.06 -7.22
CA VAL A 225 -23.48 21.51 -5.96
C VAL A 225 -22.47 22.43 -5.29
N TYR A 226 -22.57 22.52 -3.97
CA TYR A 226 -21.55 23.13 -3.11
C TYR A 226 -20.94 22.05 -2.22
N TRP A 227 -19.61 21.90 -2.25
CA TRP A 227 -18.92 20.94 -1.39
C TRP A 227 -18.47 21.62 -0.10
N ALA A 228 -19.31 21.54 0.92
CA ALA A 228 -19.02 22.09 2.24
C ALA A 228 -17.98 21.24 2.97
N MET A 229 -16.93 21.91 3.45
CA MET A 229 -15.87 21.35 4.26
C MET A 229 -15.66 22.18 5.53
N GLY A 230 -14.99 21.57 6.51
CA GLY A 230 -14.75 22.17 7.82
C GLY A 230 -16.02 22.23 8.68
N GLU A 231 -15.85 22.49 9.97
CA GLU A 231 -16.96 22.45 10.95
C GLU A 231 -18.09 23.43 10.63
N ALA A 232 -17.75 24.59 10.06
CA ALA A 232 -18.71 25.63 9.69
C ALA A 232 -19.28 25.47 8.27
N GLY A 233 -18.75 24.53 7.46
CA GLY A 233 -19.11 24.42 6.05
C GLY A 233 -18.71 25.63 5.21
N LEU A 234 -17.76 26.44 5.68
CA LEU A 234 -17.25 27.66 5.04
C LEU A 234 -15.89 27.47 4.35
N ASN A 235 -15.49 26.21 4.17
CA ASN A 235 -14.39 25.82 3.30
C ASN A 235 -14.95 24.97 2.17
N THR A 236 -14.37 25.05 0.98
CA THR A 236 -14.82 24.28 -0.19
C THR A 236 -13.67 23.95 -1.14
N ASN A 237 -13.80 22.85 -1.89
CA ASN A 237 -12.93 22.59 -3.03
C ASN A 237 -13.47 23.37 -4.23
N ALA A 238 -12.78 24.45 -4.58
CA ALA A 238 -13.20 25.36 -5.65
C ALA A 238 -12.98 24.76 -7.04
N VAL A 239 -13.70 25.27 -8.04
CA VAL A 239 -13.54 24.88 -9.45
C VAL A 239 -12.05 24.92 -9.86
N GLY A 240 -11.59 23.88 -10.54
CA GLY A 240 -10.19 23.74 -10.97
C GLY A 240 -9.22 23.30 -9.87
N SER A 241 -9.68 23.04 -8.65
CA SER A 241 -8.86 22.40 -7.61
C SER A 241 -8.70 20.91 -7.89
N PHE A 242 -7.49 20.38 -7.70
CA PHE A 242 -7.24 18.93 -7.67
C PHE A 242 -8.19 18.19 -6.73
N HIS A 243 -8.56 18.80 -5.59
CA HIS A 243 -9.46 18.19 -4.61
C HIS A 243 -10.93 18.16 -5.05
N SER A 244 -11.34 18.98 -6.01
CA SER A 244 -12.68 18.95 -6.61
C SER A 244 -12.74 18.23 -7.95
N GLU A 245 -11.61 17.72 -8.46
CA GLU A 245 -11.49 17.20 -9.82
C GLU A 245 -12.61 16.20 -10.18
N LEU A 246 -13.01 15.33 -9.24
CA LEU A 246 -14.15 14.41 -9.42
C LEU A 246 -15.41 15.09 -9.97
N LEU A 247 -15.73 16.31 -9.51
CA LEU A 247 -16.93 17.05 -9.91
C LEU A 247 -16.89 17.43 -11.40
N ASP A 248 -15.71 17.58 -12.00
CA ASP A 248 -15.56 17.86 -13.42
C ASP A 248 -15.91 16.63 -14.28
N TYR A 249 -15.91 15.43 -13.69
CA TYR A 249 -16.18 14.17 -14.37
C TYR A 249 -17.59 13.62 -14.08
N VAL A 250 -18.37 14.25 -13.21
CA VAL A 250 -19.78 13.90 -13.03
C VAL A 250 -20.68 15.01 -13.60
N PRO A 251 -21.93 14.72 -14.00
CA PRO A 251 -22.82 15.71 -14.61
C PRO A 251 -23.45 16.64 -13.55
N VAL A 252 -22.58 17.39 -12.86
CA VAL A 252 -22.96 18.41 -11.87
C VAL A 252 -22.20 19.71 -12.16
N ILE A 253 -22.62 20.80 -11.54
CA ILE A 253 -21.96 22.12 -11.61
C ILE A 253 -21.42 22.43 -10.23
N ASN A 254 -20.10 22.50 -10.05
CA ASN A 254 -19.50 23.02 -8.82
C ASN A 254 -19.70 24.54 -8.77
N VAL A 255 -20.48 25.04 -7.81
CA VAL A 255 -20.78 26.47 -7.71
C VAL A 255 -19.64 27.29 -7.09
N ALA A 256 -18.63 26.63 -6.51
CA ALA A 256 -17.54 27.28 -5.79
C ALA A 256 -16.55 27.95 -6.76
N ASP A 257 -16.99 29.02 -7.40
CA ASP A 257 -16.19 29.88 -8.28
C ASP A 257 -15.41 30.89 -7.45
N VAL A 258 -14.32 30.41 -6.85
CA VAL A 258 -13.32 31.17 -6.10
C VAL A 258 -11.92 30.66 -6.44
N GLU A 259 -10.89 31.42 -6.07
CA GLU A 259 -9.51 30.96 -6.25
C GLU A 259 -9.30 29.63 -5.53
N ALA A 260 -8.84 28.62 -6.28
CA ALA A 260 -8.59 27.29 -5.75
C ALA A 260 -7.39 27.29 -4.81
N ALA A 261 -7.63 26.86 -3.56
CA ALA A 261 -6.56 26.63 -2.63
C ALA A 261 -5.71 25.43 -3.07
N ASN A 262 -4.40 25.59 -3.03
CA ASN A 262 -3.42 24.54 -3.32
C ASN A 262 -3.15 23.60 -2.12
N ARG A 263 -4.13 23.44 -1.23
CA ARG A 263 -4.00 22.69 0.03
C ARG A 263 -5.30 21.96 0.38
N GLY A 264 -5.18 20.82 1.08
CA GLY A 264 -6.30 19.94 1.44
C GLY A 264 -7.36 20.51 2.41
N GLY A 265 -7.28 21.79 2.78
CA GLY A 265 -8.33 22.48 3.55
C GLY A 265 -9.29 23.30 2.70
N GLY A 266 -9.10 23.32 1.38
CA GLY A 266 -9.94 24.09 0.45
C GLY A 266 -9.82 25.61 0.59
N SER A 267 -10.62 26.29 -0.21
CA SER A 267 -10.78 27.75 -0.23
C SER A 267 -11.80 28.18 0.80
N GLU A 268 -11.52 29.28 1.49
CA GLU A 268 -12.46 29.88 2.44
C GLU A 268 -13.50 30.70 1.68
N VAL A 269 -14.77 30.59 2.11
CA VAL A 269 -15.90 31.30 1.50
C VAL A 269 -16.81 31.88 2.58
N SER A 270 -17.57 32.92 2.22
CA SER A 270 -18.56 33.51 3.12
C SER A 270 -19.95 32.88 2.94
N MET A 271 -20.80 33.00 3.96
CA MET A 271 -22.19 32.56 3.86
C MET A 271 -22.96 33.33 2.77
N GLU A 272 -22.64 34.61 2.57
CA GLU A 272 -23.21 35.42 1.50
C GLU A 272 -22.85 34.89 0.11
N GLN A 273 -21.63 34.37 -0.08
CA GLN A 273 -21.24 33.72 -1.34
C GLN A 273 -22.08 32.46 -1.58
N ILE A 274 -22.25 31.61 -0.56
CA ILE A 274 -23.06 30.39 -0.67
C ILE A 274 -24.53 30.72 -0.98
N ILE A 275 -25.11 31.71 -0.28
CA ILE A 275 -26.47 32.19 -0.56
C ILE A 275 -26.57 32.80 -1.97
N GLY A 276 -25.52 33.46 -2.45
CA GLY A 276 -25.45 34.00 -3.81
C GLY A 276 -25.39 32.91 -4.87
N TRP A 277 -24.66 31.83 -4.61
CA TRP A 277 -24.53 30.69 -5.51
C TRP A 277 -25.80 29.84 -5.61
N GLN A 278 -26.60 29.77 -4.55
CA GLN A 278 -27.86 29.02 -4.50
C GLN A 278 -27.72 27.58 -5.05
N PRO A 279 -26.80 26.76 -4.49
CA PRO A 279 -26.63 25.39 -4.96
C PRO A 279 -27.90 24.56 -4.74
N ASP A 280 -28.23 23.68 -5.68
CA ASP A 280 -29.33 22.72 -5.53
C ASP A 280 -29.05 21.72 -4.40
N TYR A 281 -27.78 21.32 -4.24
CA TYR A 281 -27.34 20.38 -3.21
C TYR A 281 -26.07 20.83 -2.51
N ILE A 282 -25.96 20.49 -1.22
CA ILE A 282 -24.74 20.63 -0.44
C ILE A 282 -24.18 19.23 -0.17
N LEU A 283 -22.93 19.01 -0.56
CA LEU A 283 -22.15 17.82 -0.24
C LEU A 283 -21.37 18.09 1.05
N VAL A 284 -21.38 17.13 1.98
CA VAL A 284 -20.70 17.24 3.29
C VAL A 284 -19.93 15.95 3.52
N ASP A 285 -18.72 16.06 4.09
CA ASP A 285 -17.86 14.94 4.51
C ASP A 285 -18.25 14.42 5.91
#